data_AF-A0A380P1X6-F1
#
_entry.id   AF-A0A380P1X6-F1
#
_cell.length_a   1.000
_cell.length_b   1.000
_cell.length_c   1.000
_cell.angle_alpha   90.00
_cell.angle_beta   90.00
_cell.angle_gamma   90.00
#
_symmetry.space_group_name_H-M   'P 1'
#
loop_
_entity.id
_entity.type
_entity.pdbx_description
1 polymer ?
#
loop_
_entity_poly.entity_id
_entity_poly.type
_entity_poly.pdbx_seq_one_letter_code
_entity_poly.pdbx_strand_id
1 'polypeptide(L)'
;MDLLFTTLGTMASLESIPTWNENLDMILGDINHGDVAGMLYGRPFDVNGNFLNPDHDKVFGLSIDEIMETPRRFGIVKSKFKTSAALGALRGKFLTDMVTTESIARRILSEM
;
A
#
# COMPACT_ATOMS: atom_id res chain seq x y z
N MET A 1 16.87 -9.78 -2.50
CA MET A 1 16.63 -10.21 -1.11
C MET A 1 15.73 -11.42 -1.12
N ASP A 2 15.79 -12.25 -0.08
CA ASP A 2 14.95 -13.45 0.01
C ASP A 2 13.55 -13.15 0.60
N LEU A 3 13.47 -12.18 1.52
CA LEU A 3 12.24 -11.82 2.22
C LEU A 3 12.16 -10.31 2.50
N LEU A 4 10.97 -9.75 2.32
CA LEU A 4 10.55 -8.44 2.80
C LEU A 4 9.41 -8.59 3.81
N PHE A 5 9.43 -7.76 4.85
CA PHE A 5 8.37 -7.69 5.85
C PHE A 5 7.74 -6.30 5.85
N THR A 6 6.41 -6.22 5.85
CA THR A 6 5.73 -4.93 5.65
C THR A 6 4.33 -4.87 6.25
N THR A 7 3.75 -3.67 6.24
CA THR A 7 2.33 -3.41 6.47
C THR A 7 1.83 -2.38 5.45
N LEU A 8 0.52 -2.17 5.42
CA LEU A 8 -0.12 -1.23 4.50
C LEU A 8 -0.41 0.09 5.21
N GLY A 9 -0.06 1.21 4.58
CA GLY A 9 -0.50 2.54 4.98
C GLY A 9 -1.82 2.93 4.33
N THR A 10 -2.39 4.04 4.77
CA THR A 10 -3.62 4.64 4.23
C THR A 10 -3.43 6.15 4.09
N MET A 11 -4.24 6.81 3.26
CA MET A 11 -4.26 8.28 3.17
C MET A 11 -4.48 8.94 4.54
N ALA A 12 -5.44 8.42 5.33
CA ALA A 12 -5.67 8.91 6.68
C ALA A 12 -4.42 8.85 7.59
N SER A 13 -3.49 7.92 7.33
CA SER A 13 -2.22 7.86 8.08
C SER A 13 -1.27 8.99 7.67
N LEU A 14 -1.24 9.36 6.38
CA LEU A 14 -0.48 10.51 5.89
C LEU A 14 -1.06 11.83 6.42
N GLU A 15 -2.37 11.98 6.29
CA GLU A 15 -3.12 13.17 6.72
C GLU A 15 -3.04 13.42 8.23
N SER A 16 -2.83 12.37 9.02
CA SER A 16 -2.73 12.49 10.49
C SER A 16 -1.43 13.16 10.98
N ILE A 17 -0.42 13.29 10.10
CA ILE A 17 0.87 13.91 10.43
C ILE A 17 0.91 15.27 9.74
N PRO A 18 0.92 16.40 10.50
CA PRO A 18 0.77 17.74 9.92
C PRO A 18 1.73 18.04 8.77
N THR A 19 3.02 17.71 8.95
CA THR A 19 4.04 17.94 7.92
C THR A 19 3.79 17.14 6.65
N TRP A 20 3.22 15.93 6.72
CA TRP A 20 2.88 15.17 5.52
C TRP A 20 1.59 15.67 4.90
N ASN A 21 0.58 16.00 5.71
CA ASN A 21 -0.69 16.54 5.25
C ASN A 21 -0.53 17.86 4.49
N GLU A 22 0.32 18.77 4.99
CA GLU A 22 0.63 20.05 4.35
C GLU A 22 1.45 19.91 3.06
N ASN A 23 2.01 18.73 2.79
CA ASN A 23 2.91 18.46 1.68
C ASN A 23 2.46 17.25 0.83
N LEU A 24 1.16 16.91 0.84
CA LEU A 24 0.65 15.74 0.12
C LEU A 24 0.98 15.80 -1.37
N ASP A 25 0.77 16.94 -2.02
CA ASP A 25 1.05 17.10 -3.45
C ASP A 25 2.55 16.91 -3.76
N MET A 26 3.44 17.31 -2.84
CA MET A 26 4.88 17.06 -2.97
C MET A 26 5.21 15.57 -2.84
N ILE A 27 4.50 14.84 -1.98
CA ILE A 27 4.72 13.41 -1.70
C ILE A 27 4.11 12.53 -2.80
N LEU A 28 2.90 12.86 -3.23
CA LEU A 28 2.05 12.02 -4.09
C LEU A 28 2.13 12.43 -5.57
N GLY A 29 2.54 13.67 -5.87
CA GLY A 29 2.53 14.22 -7.22
C GLY A 29 1.12 14.60 -7.65
N ASP A 30 0.87 14.63 -8.96
CA ASP A 30 -0.41 15.07 -9.55
C ASP A 30 -1.51 13.98 -9.55
N ILE A 31 -1.42 12.98 -8.67
CA ILE A 31 -2.41 11.90 -8.59
C ILE A 31 -3.69 12.39 -7.89
N ASN A 32 -4.82 11.84 -8.29
CA ASN A 32 -6.06 12.06 -7.54
C ASN A 32 -6.02 11.27 -6.23
N HIS A 33 -6.00 11.97 -5.08
CA HIS A 33 -5.94 11.36 -3.75
C HIS A 33 -7.11 10.39 -3.48
N GLY A 34 -8.26 10.60 -4.11
CA GLY A 34 -9.42 9.71 -3.99
C GLY A 34 -9.20 8.31 -4.57
N ASP A 35 -8.21 8.15 -5.46
CA ASP A 35 -7.89 6.87 -6.09
C ASP A 35 -6.95 6.02 -5.22
N VAL A 36 -6.33 6.61 -4.18
CA VAL A 36 -5.38 5.93 -3.30
C VAL A 36 -6.12 4.98 -2.37
N ALA A 37 -6.04 3.68 -2.65
CA ALA A 37 -6.57 2.64 -1.76
C ALA A 37 -5.62 2.36 -0.58
N GLY A 38 -4.32 2.54 -0.80
CA GLY A 38 -3.32 2.33 0.23
C GLY A 38 -1.93 2.83 -0.15
N MET A 39 -1.02 2.73 0.81
CA MET A 39 0.41 3.00 0.65
C MET A 39 1.21 1.74 0.95
N LEU A 40 2.22 1.42 0.14
CA LEU A 40 3.14 0.32 0.39
C LEU A 40 4.56 0.76 0.04
N TYR A 41 5.51 0.55 0.97
CA TYR A 41 6.90 1.01 0.85
C TYR A 41 7.03 2.50 0.49
N GLY A 42 6.13 3.34 1.00
CA GLY A 42 6.09 4.77 0.74
C GLY A 42 5.41 5.18 -0.58
N ARG A 43 4.89 4.23 -1.37
CA ARG A 43 4.29 4.48 -2.68
C ARG A 43 2.76 4.27 -2.67
N PRO A 44 1.97 5.20 -3.23
CA PRO A 44 0.52 5.06 -3.35
C PRO A 44 0.14 4.04 -4.41
N PHE A 45 -0.94 3.30 -4.14
CA PHE A 45 -1.54 2.38 -5.10
C PHE A 45 -3.07 2.38 -5.02
N ASP A 46 -3.71 2.01 -6.13
CA ASP A 46 -5.16 1.97 -6.26
C ASP A 46 -5.78 0.64 -5.78
N VAL A 47 -7.11 0.57 -5.75
CA VAL A 47 -7.84 -0.64 -5.31
C VAL A 47 -7.73 -1.80 -6.30
N ASN A 48 -7.23 -1.54 -7.51
CA ASN A 48 -7.02 -2.53 -8.56
C ASN A 48 -5.60 -3.11 -8.54
N GLY A 49 -4.71 -2.56 -7.72
CA GLY A 49 -3.34 -3.03 -7.58
C GLY A 49 -2.37 -2.39 -8.55
N ASN A 50 -2.57 -1.12 -8.89
CA ASN A 50 -1.62 -0.33 -9.69
C ASN A 50 -0.96 0.75 -8.82
N PHE A 51 0.36 0.90 -8.92
CA PHE A 51 1.05 2.05 -8.33
C PHE A 51 0.66 3.32 -9.09
N LEU A 52 0.38 4.41 -8.36
CA LEU A 52 -0.27 5.59 -8.93
C LEU A 52 0.71 6.67 -9.42
N ASN A 53 1.94 6.72 -8.90
CA ASN A 53 2.89 7.79 -9.19
C ASN A 53 4.31 7.29 -9.55
N PRO A 54 4.47 6.31 -10.46
CA PRO A 54 5.78 5.73 -10.77
C PRO A 54 6.81 6.77 -11.24
N ASP A 55 6.39 7.79 -11.98
CA ASP A 55 7.26 8.87 -12.48
C ASP A 55 7.59 9.94 -11.42
N HIS A 56 6.93 9.88 -10.26
CA HIS A 56 7.16 10.79 -9.12
C HIS A 56 7.61 10.02 -7.88
N ASP A 57 8.38 8.95 -8.07
CA ASP A 57 8.95 8.19 -6.97
C ASP A 57 10.08 8.97 -6.28
N LYS A 58 9.82 9.45 -5.06
CA LYS A 58 10.79 10.16 -4.20
C LYS A 58 11.35 9.26 -3.10
N VAL A 59 11.00 7.98 -3.07
CA VAL A 59 11.41 7.07 -1.99
C VAL A 59 12.89 6.76 -2.12
N PHE A 60 13.65 7.09 -1.07
CA PHE A 60 15.02 6.58 -0.92
C PHE A 60 14.98 5.16 -0.36
N GLY A 61 15.14 4.17 -1.22
CA GLY A 61 15.06 2.75 -0.88
C GLY A 61 15.04 1.87 -2.12
N LEU A 62 14.52 0.66 -1.98
CA LEU A 62 14.37 -0.26 -3.10
C LEU A 62 13.36 0.26 -4.12
N SER A 63 13.65 0.07 -5.40
CA SER A 63 12.69 0.27 -6.48
C SER A 63 11.51 -0.70 -6.37
N ILE A 64 10.39 -0.37 -7.03
CA ILE A 64 9.25 -1.30 -7.12
C ILE A 64 9.69 -2.62 -7.75
N ASP A 65 10.51 -2.58 -8.81
CA ASP A 65 10.96 -3.77 -9.52
C ASP A 65 11.75 -4.71 -8.59
N GLU A 66 12.73 -4.18 -7.84
CA GLU A 66 13.49 -4.97 -6.86
C GLU A 66 12.61 -5.54 -5.73
N ILE A 67 11.59 -4.78 -5.31
CA ILE A 67 10.60 -5.27 -4.34
C ILE A 67 9.84 -6.45 -4.95
N MET A 68 9.32 -6.32 -6.17
CA MET A 68 8.50 -7.32 -6.83
C MET A 68 9.27 -8.59 -7.22
N GLU A 69 10.59 -8.49 -7.38
CA GLU A 69 11.50 -9.63 -7.56
C GLU A 69 11.74 -10.42 -6.26
N THR A 70 11.55 -9.80 -5.09
CA THR A 70 11.81 -10.47 -3.81
C THR A 70 10.84 -11.65 -3.59
N PRO A 71 11.32 -12.92 -3.47
CA PRO A 71 10.46 -14.09 -3.52
C PRO A 71 9.36 -14.16 -2.45
N ARG A 72 9.61 -13.60 -1.27
CA ARG A 72 8.63 -13.55 -0.17
C ARG A 72 8.40 -12.11 0.27
N ARG A 73 7.18 -11.60 0.09
CA ARG A 73 6.73 -10.28 0.54
C ARG A 73 5.62 -10.47 1.54
N PHE A 74 6.02 -10.50 2.81
CA PHE A 74 5.19 -10.89 3.93
C PHE A 74 4.52 -9.67 4.57
N GLY A 75 3.20 -9.56 4.44
CA GLY A 75 2.42 -8.43 4.96
C GLY A 75 1.65 -8.75 6.24
N ILE A 76 1.58 -7.80 7.17
CA ILE A 76 0.67 -7.87 8.34
C ILE A 76 -0.43 -6.80 8.23
N VAL A 77 -1.69 -7.24 8.30
CA VAL A 77 -2.87 -6.37 8.21
C VAL A 77 -3.85 -6.71 9.34
N LYS A 78 -4.07 -5.80 10.30
CA LYS A 78 -4.93 -6.02 11.49
C LYS A 78 -6.08 -5.00 11.64
N SER A 79 -6.35 -4.17 10.65
CA SER A 79 -7.30 -3.05 10.78
C SER A 79 -8.35 -3.04 9.68
N LYS A 80 -9.62 -2.82 10.05
CA LYS A 80 -10.76 -2.70 9.12
C LYS A 80 -10.67 -1.46 8.23
N PHE A 81 -9.85 -0.49 8.62
CA PHE A 81 -9.58 0.72 7.83
C PHE A 81 -8.57 0.46 6.71
N LYS A 82 -7.92 -0.71 6.70
CA LYS A 82 -6.96 -1.14 5.68
C LYS A 82 -7.55 -2.13 4.68
N THR A 83 -8.87 -2.33 4.67
CA THR A 83 -9.52 -3.33 3.78
C THR A 83 -9.28 -3.00 2.31
N SER A 84 -9.53 -1.77 1.86
CA SER A 84 -9.27 -1.35 0.47
C SER A 84 -7.79 -1.47 0.10
N ALA A 85 -6.89 -1.07 1.00
CA ALA A 85 -5.45 -1.23 0.82
C ALA A 85 -5.06 -2.71 0.68
N ALA A 86 -5.62 -3.59 1.51
CA ALA A 86 -5.36 -5.02 1.45
C ALA A 86 -5.87 -5.62 0.14
N LEU A 87 -7.05 -5.21 -0.32
CA LEU A 87 -7.64 -5.64 -1.57
C LEU A 87 -6.78 -5.22 -2.78
N GLY A 88 -6.37 -3.96 -2.84
CA GLY A 88 -5.45 -3.46 -3.88
C GLY A 88 -4.10 -4.19 -3.85
N ALA A 89 -3.52 -4.42 -2.66
CA ALA A 89 -2.26 -5.13 -2.53
C ALA A 89 -2.35 -6.61 -2.97
N LEU A 90 -3.47 -7.27 -2.71
CA LEU A 90 -3.72 -8.64 -3.18
C LEU A 90 -3.92 -8.70 -4.70
N ARG A 91 -4.73 -7.79 -5.26
CA ARG A 91 -4.98 -7.69 -6.71
C ARG A 91 -3.69 -7.38 -7.48
N GLY A 92 -2.87 -6.48 -6.95
CA GLY A 92 -1.55 -6.13 -7.49
C GLY A 92 -0.46 -7.16 -7.22
N LYS A 93 -0.75 -8.23 -6.47
CA LYS A 93 0.23 -9.27 -6.06
C LYS A 93 1.47 -8.69 -5.35
N PHE A 94 1.29 -7.56 -4.67
CA PHE A 94 2.35 -6.88 -3.94
C PHE A 94 2.81 -7.66 -2.71
N LEU A 95 1.92 -8.50 -2.17
CA LEU A 95 2.21 -9.42 -1.07
C LEU A 95 2.10 -10.86 -1.58
N THR A 96 3.01 -11.73 -1.13
CA THR A 96 2.93 -13.17 -1.35
C THR A 96 2.23 -13.87 -0.19
N ASP A 97 2.37 -13.30 1.01
CA ASP A 97 1.85 -13.83 2.25
C ASP A 97 1.18 -12.70 3.04
N MET A 98 0.06 -13.00 3.69
CA MET A 98 -0.63 -12.02 4.55
C MET A 98 -1.03 -12.67 5.86
N VAL A 99 -0.63 -12.04 6.97
CA VAL A 99 -1.16 -12.34 8.31
C VAL A 99 -2.23 -11.32 8.65
N THR A 100 -3.41 -11.83 8.97
CA THR A 100 -4.56 -11.01 9.34
C THR A 100 -5.46 -11.72 10.35
N THR A 101 -6.48 -11.03 10.84
CA THR A 101 -7.51 -11.63 11.70
C THR A 101 -8.68 -12.13 10.87
N GLU A 102 -9.41 -13.12 11.37
CA GLU A 102 -10.58 -13.68 10.67
C GLU A 102 -11.60 -12.61 10.25
N SER A 103 -11.87 -11.63 11.12
CA SER A 103 -12.80 -10.53 10.85
C SER A 103 -12.39 -9.68 9.64
N ILE A 104 -11.09 -9.44 9.45
CA ILE A 104 -10.58 -8.67 8.30
C ILE A 104 -10.55 -9.55 7.05
N ALA A 105 -10.14 -10.81 7.18
CA ALA A 105 -10.18 -11.77 6.08
C ALA A 105 -11.59 -11.92 5.48
N ARG A 106 -12.61 -12.08 6.33
CA ARG A 106 -14.02 -12.16 5.88
C ARG A 106 -14.47 -10.92 5.13
N ARG A 107 -14.03 -9.74 5.57
CA ARG A 107 -14.37 -8.48 4.90
C ARG A 107 -13.70 -8.36 3.54
N ILE A 108 -12.42 -8.74 3.44
CA ILE A 108 -11.72 -8.80 2.15
C ILE A 108 -12.49 -9.73 1.21
N LEU A 109 -12.84 -10.94 1.66
CA LEU A 109 -13.58 -11.92 0.85
C LEU A 109 -14.95 -11.43 0.38
N SER A 110 -15.65 -10.57 1.15
CA SER A 110 -16.93 -10.00 0.72
C SER A 110 -16.80 -8.90 -0.34
N GLU A 111 -15.59 -8.35 -0.53
CA GLU A 111 -15.30 -7.26 -1.47
C GLU A 111 -14.43 -7.72 -2.67
N MET A 112 -14.09 -9.03 -2.73
CA MET A 112 -13.24 -9.61 -3.78
C MET A 112 -13.92 -9.71 -5.13
#